data_AF-A0A2T7N9Y1-F1
#
_entry.id   AF-A0A2T7N9Y1-F1
#
_cell.length_a   1.000
_cell.length_b   1.000
_cell.length_c   1.000
_cell.angle_alpha   90.00
_cell.angle_beta   90.00
_cell.angle_gamma   90.00
#
_symmetry.space_group_name_H-M   'P 1'
#
loop_
_entity.id
_entity.type
_entity.pdbx_description
1 polymer ?
#
loop_
_entity_poly.entity_id
_entity_poly.type
_entity_poly.pdbx_seq_one_letter_code
_entity_poly.pdbx_strand_id
1 'polypeptide(L)'
;MRNIGASVRTKLLNISRQTGRSNEYLLIQYFYERFLYRLGKSKYRNRLILKGGMLLISYDSLNRSRPTKDLDFLAKGLPIKADKVKPIIEEILNSADSNDGVLFDANSIQVEQITEDQDYTGIRVFFVAQLANTKVKTRLHLDIPVGDSIVPSPIEMEYPVLLDFEAPKVIAYSKETVIAEKLETIVKSSTANSRLKDFYDIYYLAQTTNFSLS
;
A
#
# COMPACT_ATOMS: atom_id res chain seq x y z
N MET A 1 -21.58 24.46 0.18
CA MET A 1 -20.47 23.61 0.68
C MET A 1 -20.27 22.46 -0.32
N ARG A 2 -19.08 22.32 -0.92
CA ARG A 2 -18.82 21.26 -1.92
C ARG A 2 -18.64 19.92 -1.19
N ASN A 3 -19.50 18.95 -1.45
CA ASN A 3 -19.37 17.61 -0.85
C ASN A 3 -18.26 16.82 -1.57
N ILE A 4 -17.03 16.91 -1.08
CA ILE A 4 -15.86 16.28 -1.72
C ILE A 4 -15.97 14.77 -1.74
N GLY A 5 -16.46 14.14 -0.66
CA GLY A 5 -16.66 12.69 -0.61
C GLY A 5 -17.61 12.20 -1.70
N ALA A 6 -18.72 12.91 -1.93
CA ALA A 6 -19.62 12.61 -3.05
C ALA A 6 -18.96 12.82 -4.41
N SER A 7 -18.15 13.87 -4.57
CA SER A 7 -17.41 14.14 -5.82
C SER A 7 -16.40 13.03 -6.13
N VAL A 8 -15.62 12.60 -5.13
CA VAL A 8 -14.66 11.48 -5.23
C VAL A 8 -15.39 10.21 -5.63
N ARG A 9 -16.49 9.86 -4.94
CA ARG A 9 -17.29 8.67 -5.25
C ARG A 9 -17.75 8.66 -6.71
N THR A 10 -18.26 9.78 -7.21
CA THR A 10 -18.68 9.90 -8.61
C THR A 10 -17.52 9.73 -9.58
N LYS A 11 -16.35 10.32 -9.29
CA LYS A 11 -15.17 10.15 -10.13
C LYS A 11 -14.68 8.69 -10.17
N LEU A 12 -14.63 8.01 -9.02
CA LEU A 12 -14.25 6.58 -8.96
C LEU A 12 -15.24 5.70 -9.74
N LEU A 13 -16.54 5.97 -9.66
CA LEU A 13 -17.55 5.26 -10.44
C LEU A 13 -17.36 5.46 -11.95
N ASN A 14 -16.97 6.66 -12.38
CA ASN A 14 -16.67 6.93 -13.79
C ASN A 14 -15.43 6.16 -14.25
N ILE A 15 -14.36 6.12 -13.46
CA ILE A 15 -13.16 5.33 -13.75
C ILE A 15 -13.53 3.84 -13.85
N SER A 16 -14.35 3.33 -12.92
CA SER A 16 -14.83 1.94 -12.94
C SER A 16 -15.54 1.61 -14.25
N ARG A 17 -16.45 2.48 -14.71
CA ARG A 17 -17.17 2.31 -15.98
C ARG A 17 -16.27 2.36 -17.21
N GLN A 18 -15.27 3.24 -17.22
CA GLN A 18 -14.36 3.41 -18.35
C GLN A 18 -13.34 2.28 -18.47
N THR A 19 -12.88 1.75 -17.33
CA THR A 19 -11.78 0.78 -17.28
C THR A 19 -12.25 -0.66 -17.04
N GLY A 20 -13.51 -0.87 -16.68
CA GLY A 20 -14.04 -2.17 -16.25
C GLY A 20 -13.54 -2.63 -14.87
N ARG A 21 -12.74 -1.82 -14.17
CA ARG A 21 -12.22 -2.16 -12.84
C ARG A 21 -13.32 -2.09 -11.78
N SER A 22 -13.27 -2.97 -10.79
CA SER A 22 -14.24 -2.94 -9.67
C SER A 22 -14.18 -1.60 -8.93
N ASN A 23 -15.35 -1.02 -8.69
CA ASN A 23 -15.47 0.19 -7.88
C ASN A 23 -14.99 -0.03 -6.43
N GLU A 24 -15.11 -1.25 -5.88
CA GLU A 24 -14.57 -1.59 -4.55
C GLU A 24 -13.05 -1.49 -4.53
N TYR A 25 -12.38 -2.05 -5.55
CA TYR A 25 -10.92 -1.99 -5.64
C TYR A 25 -10.41 -0.58 -5.85
N LEU A 26 -11.08 0.22 -6.68
CA LEU A 26 -10.74 1.63 -6.87
C LEU A 26 -10.92 2.43 -5.58
N LEU A 27 -11.93 2.11 -4.77
CA LEU A 27 -12.14 2.75 -3.48
C LEU A 27 -11.04 2.38 -2.46
N ILE A 28 -10.68 1.10 -2.37
CA ILE A 28 -9.57 0.63 -1.53
C ILE A 28 -8.26 1.28 -1.96
N GLN A 29 -7.95 1.27 -3.25
CA GLN A 29 -6.75 1.91 -3.80
C GLN A 29 -6.72 3.39 -3.47
N TYR A 30 -7.84 4.12 -3.66
CA TYR A 30 -7.92 5.53 -3.30
C TYR A 30 -7.67 5.75 -1.80
N PHE A 31 -8.23 4.93 -0.91
CA PHE A 31 -7.94 5.04 0.51
C PHE A 31 -6.46 4.79 0.84
N TYR A 32 -5.82 3.81 0.20
CA TYR A 32 -4.38 3.60 0.40
C TYR A 32 -3.52 4.72 -0.18
N GLU A 33 -3.88 5.30 -1.33
CA GLU A 33 -3.22 6.51 -1.85
C GLU A 33 -3.30 7.65 -0.84
N ARG A 34 -4.47 7.85 -0.22
CA ARG A 34 -4.67 8.91 0.78
C ARG A 34 -4.02 8.59 2.14
N PHE A 35 -3.84 7.32 2.47
CA PHE A 35 -2.98 6.89 3.57
C PHE A 35 -1.50 7.19 3.27
N LEU A 36 -1.00 6.79 2.09
CA LEU A 36 0.38 7.04 1.67
C LEU A 36 0.71 8.52 1.64
N TYR A 37 -0.24 9.37 1.22
CA TYR A 37 -0.07 10.83 1.26
C TYR A 37 0.21 11.31 2.69
N ARG A 38 -0.62 10.86 3.64
CA ARG A 38 -0.46 11.19 5.06
C ARG A 38 0.82 10.60 5.65
N LEU A 39 1.21 9.39 5.26
CA LEU A 39 2.50 8.80 5.63
C LEU A 39 3.66 9.69 5.14
N GLY A 40 3.62 10.13 3.88
CA GLY A 40 4.63 11.00 3.27
C GLY A 40 4.75 12.37 3.96
N LYS A 41 3.67 12.89 4.54
CA LYS A 41 3.67 14.13 5.33
C LYS A 41 4.05 13.93 6.80
N SER A 42 4.11 12.69 7.29
CA SER A 42 4.42 12.38 8.68
C SER A 42 5.92 12.23 8.95
N LYS A 43 6.31 12.28 10.23
CA LYS A 43 7.68 11.95 10.69
C LYS A 43 8.09 10.49 10.43
N TYR A 44 7.14 9.63 10.03
CA TYR A 44 7.35 8.21 9.77
C TYR A 44 7.62 7.88 8.29
N ARG A 45 7.66 8.88 7.40
CA ARG A 45 7.95 8.70 5.96
C ARG A 45 9.13 7.77 5.69
N ASN A 46 10.21 7.90 6.46
CA ASN A 46 11.45 7.15 6.28
C ASN A 46 11.51 5.85 7.12
N ARG A 47 10.41 5.48 7.78
CA ARG A 47 10.30 4.38 8.74
C ARG A 47 9.42 3.23 8.23
N LEU A 48 8.57 3.49 7.24
CA LEU A 48 7.74 2.50 6.55
C LEU A 48 8.08 2.55 5.06
N ILE A 49 8.68 1.47 4.55
CA ILE A 49 9.15 1.38 3.17
C ILE A 49 8.12 0.59 2.38
N LEU A 50 7.46 1.24 1.43
CA LEU A 50 6.41 0.64 0.61
C LEU A 50 6.94 -0.52 -0.24
N LYS A 51 6.22 -1.64 -0.24
CA LYS A 51 6.50 -2.83 -1.04
C LYS A 51 5.20 -3.45 -1.57
N GLY A 52 5.30 -4.67 -2.09
CA GLY A 52 4.12 -5.49 -2.42
C GLY A 52 3.27 -4.98 -3.59
N GLY A 53 1.99 -5.34 -3.58
CA GLY A 53 1.08 -5.11 -4.72
C GLY A 53 0.80 -3.64 -5.01
N MET A 54 0.70 -2.81 -3.97
CA MET A 54 0.49 -1.37 -4.13
C MET A 54 1.69 -0.70 -4.78
N LEU A 55 2.92 -1.06 -4.41
CA LEU A 55 4.11 -0.59 -5.14
C LEU A 55 4.05 -0.98 -6.62
N LEU A 56 3.68 -2.22 -6.92
CA LEU A 56 3.61 -2.72 -8.29
C LEU A 56 2.58 -2.00 -9.17
N ILE A 57 1.50 -1.47 -8.58
CA ILE A 57 0.51 -0.65 -9.29
C ILE A 57 1.14 0.69 -9.75
N SER A 58 2.07 1.23 -8.97
CA SER A 58 2.73 2.51 -9.29
C SER A 58 3.61 2.45 -10.53
N TYR A 59 4.29 1.32 -10.77
CA TYR A 59 5.19 1.15 -11.90
C TYR A 59 4.48 1.01 -13.25
N ASP A 60 3.16 0.76 -13.23
CA ASP A 60 2.30 0.67 -14.40
C ASP A 60 1.37 1.89 -14.54
N SER A 61 1.71 3.02 -13.92
CA SER A 61 0.86 4.23 -13.96
C SER A 61 -0.61 3.95 -13.60
N LEU A 62 -0.84 3.06 -12.64
CA LEU A 62 -2.17 2.62 -12.16
C LEU A 62 -3.00 1.75 -13.14
N ASN A 63 -2.42 1.26 -14.24
CA ASN A 63 -3.12 0.44 -15.24
C ASN A 63 -3.16 -1.06 -14.91
N ARG A 64 -2.49 -1.47 -13.83
CA ARG A 64 -2.40 -2.88 -13.46
C ARG A 64 -3.79 -3.45 -13.17
N SER A 65 -4.17 -4.51 -13.89
CA SER A 65 -5.48 -5.16 -13.75
C SER A 65 -5.61 -5.99 -12.47
N ARG A 66 -4.47 -6.46 -11.93
CA ARG A 66 -4.43 -7.29 -10.73
C ARG A 66 -4.93 -6.49 -9.51
N PRO A 67 -6.01 -6.92 -8.85
CA PRO A 67 -6.46 -6.28 -7.63
C PRO A 67 -5.47 -6.49 -6.49
N THR A 68 -5.25 -5.44 -5.70
CA THR A 68 -4.48 -5.47 -4.45
C THR A 68 -5.41 -4.97 -3.33
N LYS A 69 -5.50 -5.72 -2.22
CA LYS A 69 -6.41 -5.42 -1.10
C LYS A 69 -5.68 -4.98 0.17
N ASP A 70 -4.39 -5.20 0.17
CA ASP A 70 -3.40 -5.03 1.21
C ASP A 70 -2.46 -3.86 0.86
N LEU A 71 -1.85 -3.28 1.89
CA LEU A 71 -0.80 -2.30 1.75
C LEU A 71 0.40 -2.75 2.57
N ASP A 72 1.46 -3.18 1.88
CA ASP A 72 2.62 -3.80 2.49
C ASP A 72 3.75 -2.80 2.73
N PHE A 73 4.40 -2.90 3.88
CA PHE A 73 5.57 -2.12 4.23
C PHE A 73 6.68 -2.99 4.82
N LEU A 74 7.93 -2.60 4.62
CA LEU A 74 9.01 -2.98 5.53
C LEU A 74 9.18 -1.91 6.60
N ALA A 75 9.19 -2.32 7.87
CA ALA A 75 9.54 -1.41 8.96
C ALA A 75 11.05 -1.18 9.05
N LYS A 76 11.46 0.10 9.14
CA LYS A 76 12.86 0.53 9.33
C LYS A 76 13.02 1.25 10.67
N GLY A 77 13.57 0.54 11.66
CA GLY A 77 13.81 1.08 12.99
C GLY A 77 12.52 1.53 13.71
N LEU A 78 11.42 0.80 13.47
CA LEU A 78 10.18 0.93 14.21
C LEU A 78 10.06 -0.17 15.27
N PRO A 79 9.42 0.12 16.41
CA PRO A 79 9.09 -0.92 17.37
C PRO A 79 8.01 -1.85 16.79
N ILE A 80 8.29 -3.15 16.74
CA ILE A 80 7.33 -4.17 16.28
C ILE A 80 6.61 -4.77 17.49
N LYS A 81 5.84 -3.91 18.17
CA LYS A 81 4.91 -4.34 19.24
C LYS A 81 3.58 -3.61 19.08
N ALA A 82 2.48 -4.31 19.34
CA ALA A 82 1.14 -3.80 19.08
C ALA A 82 0.85 -2.46 19.80
N ASP A 83 1.27 -2.35 21.07
CA ASP A 83 1.13 -1.15 21.91
C ASP A 83 1.95 0.05 21.39
N LYS A 84 3.00 -0.20 20.61
CA LYS A 84 3.86 0.83 20.03
C LYS A 84 3.47 1.22 18.61
N VAL A 85 2.96 0.28 17.82
CA VAL A 85 2.54 0.54 16.43
C VAL A 85 1.22 1.31 16.37
N LYS A 86 0.26 1.01 17.25
CA LYS A 86 -1.03 1.72 17.27
C LYS A 86 -0.91 3.26 17.27
N PRO A 87 -0.15 3.91 18.19
CA PRO A 87 -0.03 5.37 18.20
C PRO A 87 0.67 5.92 16.96
N ILE A 88 1.59 5.16 16.35
CA ILE A 88 2.26 5.55 15.11
C ILE A 88 1.24 5.64 13.97
N ILE A 89 0.41 4.60 13.81
CA ILE A 89 -0.63 4.58 12.78
C ILE A 89 -1.66 5.68 13.03
N GLU A 90 -2.10 5.88 14.28
CA GLU A 90 -2.99 6.97 14.65
C GLU A 90 -2.42 8.35 14.27
N GLU A 91 -1.15 8.62 14.56
CA GLU A 91 -0.49 9.86 14.14
C GLU A 91 -0.43 10.00 12.61
N ILE A 92 -0.19 8.90 11.87
CA ILE A 92 -0.21 8.92 10.40
C ILE A 92 -1.61 9.25 9.89
N LEU A 93 -2.67 8.60 10.39
CA LEU A 93 -4.04 8.86 9.93
C LEU A 93 -4.46 10.33 10.13
N ASN A 94 -3.87 11.01 11.12
CA ASN A 94 -4.15 12.40 11.50
C ASN A 94 -3.12 13.43 10.98
N SER A 95 -2.10 13.01 10.23
CA SER A 95 -0.93 13.87 9.93
C SER A 95 -1.19 15.01 8.94
N ALA A 96 -2.29 14.98 8.19
CA ALA A 96 -2.60 16.01 7.20
C ALA A 96 -4.11 16.21 7.04
N ASP A 97 -4.53 17.48 7.03
CA ASP A 97 -5.80 17.89 6.43
C ASP A 97 -5.60 18.04 4.92
N SER A 98 -5.97 16.98 4.20
CA SER A 98 -5.80 16.88 2.75
C SER A 98 -7.03 17.33 1.98
N ASN A 99 -8.14 17.65 2.65
CA ASN A 99 -9.42 17.96 2.02
C ASN A 99 -9.80 16.95 0.91
N ASP A 100 -9.42 15.68 1.07
CA ASP A 100 -9.55 14.60 0.08
C ASP A 100 -10.87 13.80 0.23
N GLY A 101 -11.71 14.24 1.17
CA GLY A 101 -12.97 13.61 1.49
C GLY A 101 -12.84 12.23 2.15
N VAL A 102 -11.65 11.80 2.57
CA VAL A 102 -11.45 10.54 3.31
C VAL A 102 -11.50 10.81 4.80
N LEU A 103 -12.27 9.98 5.50
CA LEU A 103 -12.31 9.92 6.96
C LEU A 103 -11.75 8.57 7.39
N PHE A 104 -10.59 8.59 8.07
CA PHE A 104 -10.03 7.42 8.73
C PHE A 104 -10.52 7.38 10.19
N ASP A 105 -10.99 6.23 10.63
CA ASP A 105 -11.45 6.01 12.00
C ASP A 105 -10.30 5.47 12.86
N ALA A 106 -9.55 6.37 13.51
CA ALA A 106 -8.44 5.98 14.38
C ALA A 106 -8.87 5.12 15.58
N ASN A 107 -10.13 5.24 16.04
CA ASN A 107 -10.65 4.41 17.13
C ASN A 107 -10.85 2.95 16.70
N SER A 108 -10.98 2.70 15.39
CA SER A 108 -11.11 1.36 14.83
C SER A 108 -9.79 0.61 14.67
N ILE A 109 -8.64 1.23 15.02
CA ILE A 109 -7.33 0.60 14.87
C ILE A 109 -7.24 -0.67 15.73
N GLN A 110 -7.03 -1.80 15.06
CA GLN A 110 -6.74 -3.10 15.64
C GLN A 110 -5.38 -3.57 15.16
N VAL A 111 -4.58 -4.13 16.06
CA VAL A 111 -3.20 -4.52 15.77
C VAL A 111 -3.01 -5.98 16.16
N GLU A 112 -2.52 -6.78 15.22
CA GLU A 112 -2.28 -8.21 15.36
C GLU A 112 -0.81 -8.51 15.07
N GLN A 113 -0.24 -9.47 15.78
CA GLN A 113 1.12 -9.93 15.51
C GLN A 113 1.09 -10.98 14.40
N ILE A 114 1.93 -10.79 13.38
CA ILE A 114 2.13 -11.78 12.33
C ILE A 114 3.20 -12.74 12.84
N THR A 115 2.85 -14.03 12.90
CA THR A 115 3.75 -15.12 13.22
C THR A 115 3.54 -16.19 12.14
N GLU A 116 4.14 -15.99 10.97
CA GLU A 116 4.12 -16.99 9.89
C GLU A 116 5.51 -17.64 9.84
N ASP A 117 5.62 -18.88 10.28
CA ASP A 117 6.87 -19.65 10.42
C ASP A 117 7.96 -18.98 11.30
N GLN A 118 8.98 -19.75 11.70
CA GLN A 118 9.94 -19.35 12.75
C GLN A 118 10.76 -18.08 12.41
N ASP A 119 10.75 -17.64 11.15
CA ASP A 119 11.59 -16.56 10.64
C ASP A 119 10.83 -15.27 10.28
N TYR A 120 9.50 -15.30 10.11
CA TYR A 120 8.71 -14.13 9.69
C TYR A 120 7.93 -13.53 10.86
N THR A 121 8.49 -12.45 11.41
CA THR A 121 7.84 -11.64 12.44
C THR A 121 7.36 -10.31 11.85
N GLY A 122 6.19 -9.86 12.28
CA GLY A 122 5.63 -8.61 11.79
C GLY A 122 4.38 -8.20 12.55
N ILE A 123 3.77 -7.12 12.07
CA ILE A 123 2.49 -6.63 12.59
C ILE A 123 1.52 -6.40 11.44
N ARG A 124 0.29 -6.87 11.62
CA ARG A 124 -0.85 -6.51 10.79
C ARG A 124 -1.68 -5.46 11.52
N VAL A 125 -2.00 -4.38 10.84
CA VAL A 125 -2.84 -3.31 11.39
C VAL A 125 -4.11 -3.21 10.57
N PHE A 126 -5.27 -3.24 11.22
CA PHE A 126 -6.55 -2.96 10.61
C PHE A 126 -7.06 -1.59 11.03
N PHE A 127 -7.75 -0.90 10.13
CA PHE A 127 -8.52 0.30 10.45
C PHE A 127 -9.64 0.49 9.41
N VAL A 128 -10.60 1.36 9.73
CA VAL A 128 -11.73 1.66 8.86
C VAL A 128 -11.54 3.02 8.19
N ALA A 129 -11.88 3.10 6.91
CA ALA A 129 -11.98 4.33 6.16
C ALA A 129 -13.37 4.47 5.53
N GLN A 130 -13.79 5.71 5.31
CA GLN A 130 -15.01 6.03 4.55
C GLN A 130 -14.85 7.35 3.81
N LEU A 131 -15.65 7.57 2.78
CA LEU A 131 -15.79 8.91 2.19
C LEU A 131 -16.74 9.76 3.04
N ALA A 132 -16.40 11.03 3.25
CA ALA A 132 -17.22 11.98 3.98
C ALA A 132 -18.64 12.02 3.41
N ASN A 133 -19.63 12.09 4.30
CA ASN A 133 -21.05 12.07 3.95
C ASN A 133 -21.51 10.80 3.20
N THR A 134 -20.80 9.67 3.37
CA THR A 134 -21.24 8.35 2.89
C THR A 134 -21.37 7.38 4.05
N LYS A 135 -22.24 6.36 3.90
CA LYS A 135 -22.41 5.26 4.88
C LYS A 135 -21.50 4.05 4.62
N VAL A 136 -20.74 4.08 3.52
CA VAL A 136 -19.91 2.94 3.10
C VAL A 136 -18.61 2.99 3.88
N LYS A 137 -18.46 2.07 4.83
CA LYS A 137 -17.25 1.84 5.61
C LYS A 137 -16.46 0.70 4.99
N THR A 138 -15.18 0.91 4.76
CA THR A 138 -14.25 -0.08 4.22
C THR A 138 -13.21 -0.40 5.27
N ARG A 139 -13.09 -1.67 5.66
CA ARG A 139 -12.00 -2.15 6.50
C ARG A 139 -10.76 -2.36 5.63
N LEU A 140 -9.68 -1.73 6.03
CA LEU A 140 -8.36 -1.77 5.38
C LEU A 140 -7.38 -2.47 6.30
N HIS A 141 -6.29 -2.97 5.73
CA HIS A 141 -5.18 -3.50 6.52
C HIS A 141 -3.82 -3.21 5.92
N LEU A 142 -2.84 -3.08 6.81
CA LEU A 142 -1.43 -2.92 6.48
C LEU A 142 -0.67 -4.12 7.04
N ASP A 143 0.26 -4.64 6.26
CA ASP A 143 1.21 -5.63 6.72
C ASP A 143 2.58 -4.98 6.85
N ILE A 144 3.18 -5.13 8.03
CA ILE A 144 4.46 -4.51 8.38
C ILE A 144 5.40 -5.61 8.90
N PRO A 145 5.90 -6.50 8.03
CA PRO A 145 7.00 -7.40 8.35
C PRO A 145 8.30 -6.64 8.67
N VAL A 146 9.24 -7.36 9.29
CA VAL A 146 10.63 -6.93 9.48
C VAL A 146 11.61 -7.99 8.98
N GLY A 147 12.86 -7.58 8.83
CA GLY A 147 13.97 -8.49 8.57
C GLY A 147 14.40 -8.56 7.10
N ASP A 148 13.62 -8.01 6.17
CA ASP A 148 14.02 -8.02 4.76
C ASP A 148 15.24 -7.11 4.52
N SER A 149 16.15 -7.60 3.69
CA SER A 149 17.24 -6.79 3.14
C SER A 149 16.78 -6.08 1.87
N ILE A 150 17.15 -4.79 1.74
CA ILE A 150 16.83 -4.01 0.54
C ILE A 150 18.12 -3.79 -0.24
N VAL A 151 18.16 -4.32 -1.46
CA VAL A 151 19.30 -4.22 -2.39
C VAL A 151 18.80 -3.72 -3.75
N PRO A 152 19.42 -2.71 -4.37
CA PRO A 152 20.61 -1.97 -3.90
C PRO A 152 20.33 -1.01 -2.73
N SER A 153 19.19 -0.32 -2.77
CA SER A 153 18.76 0.59 -1.70
C SER A 153 17.28 0.93 -1.85
N PRO A 154 16.63 1.44 -0.79
CA PRO A 154 15.31 2.05 -0.92
C PRO A 154 15.38 3.27 -1.85
N ILE A 155 14.27 3.57 -2.52
CA ILE A 155 14.13 4.75 -3.40
C ILE A 155 13.09 5.71 -2.85
N GLU A 156 13.27 7.00 -3.09
CA GLU A 156 12.17 7.95 -2.97
C GLU A 156 11.27 7.84 -4.20
N MET A 157 9.95 7.88 -3.99
CA MET A 157 8.99 7.89 -5.09
C MET A 157 7.86 8.89 -4.86
N GLU A 158 7.39 9.48 -5.95
CA GLU A 158 6.06 10.10 -6.01
C GLU A 158 5.06 9.04 -6.47
N TYR A 159 4.19 8.60 -5.56
CA TYR A 159 3.21 7.56 -5.86
C TYR A 159 2.09 8.15 -6.75
N PRO A 160 1.72 7.51 -7.86
CA PRO A 160 0.69 8.02 -8.76
C PRO A 160 -0.70 7.96 -8.11
N VAL A 161 -1.57 8.92 -8.47
CA VAL A 161 -2.90 9.08 -7.87
C VAL A 161 -4.02 8.86 -8.88
N LEU A 162 -5.12 8.25 -8.44
CA LEU A 162 -6.30 8.02 -9.28
C LEU A 162 -7.02 9.31 -9.68
N LEU A 163 -6.98 10.30 -8.79
CA LEU A 163 -7.69 11.57 -8.91
C LEU A 163 -6.70 12.72 -8.71
N ASP A 164 -7.04 13.88 -9.25
CA ASP A 164 -6.26 15.12 -9.19
C ASP A 164 -6.11 15.67 -7.75
N PHE A 165 -5.21 15.03 -6.99
CA PHE A 165 -4.77 15.39 -5.64
C PHE A 165 -3.23 15.36 -5.60
N GLU A 166 -2.65 16.02 -4.59
CA GLU A 166 -1.20 15.95 -4.40
C GLU A 166 -0.74 14.50 -4.20
N ALA A 167 0.30 14.13 -4.97
CA ALA A 167 0.89 12.81 -4.98
C ALA A 167 1.62 12.49 -3.66
N PRO A 168 1.46 11.27 -3.10
CA PRO A 168 2.25 10.82 -1.97
C PRO A 168 3.75 10.79 -2.27
N LYS A 169 4.57 11.31 -1.34
CA LYS A 169 6.03 11.20 -1.41
C LYS A 169 6.52 10.19 -0.36
N VAL A 170 6.81 8.97 -0.78
CA VAL A 170 7.12 7.85 0.13
C VAL A 170 8.48 7.21 -0.20
N ILE A 171 9.00 6.42 0.73
CA ILE A 171 10.14 5.53 0.50
C ILE A 171 9.60 4.17 0.07
N ALA A 172 10.20 3.55 -0.93
CA ALA A 172 9.76 2.26 -1.46
C ALA A 172 10.93 1.34 -1.82
N TYR A 173 10.60 0.08 -2.08
CA TYR A 173 11.54 -0.85 -2.70
C TYR A 173 11.94 -0.36 -4.10
N SER A 174 13.19 -0.64 -4.47
CA SER A 174 13.61 -0.58 -5.86
C SER A 174 12.97 -1.73 -6.65
N LYS A 175 12.96 -1.63 -7.98
CA LYS A 175 12.40 -2.70 -8.83
C LYS A 175 13.22 -3.99 -8.69
N GLU A 176 14.53 -3.84 -8.51
CA GLU A 176 15.50 -4.90 -8.26
C GLU A 176 15.16 -5.65 -6.97
N THR A 177 14.89 -4.91 -5.88
CA THR A 177 14.47 -5.51 -4.60
C THR A 177 13.14 -6.28 -4.76
N VAL A 178 12.17 -5.71 -5.49
CA VAL A 178 10.89 -6.38 -5.74
C VAL A 178 11.08 -7.70 -6.48
N ILE A 179 11.96 -7.75 -7.48
CA ILE A 179 12.26 -9.00 -8.20
C ILE A 179 12.98 -10.00 -7.31
N ALA A 180 14.00 -9.56 -6.56
CA ALA A 180 14.75 -10.42 -5.67
C ALA A 180 13.84 -11.08 -4.61
N GLU A 181 12.97 -10.29 -3.98
CA GLU A 181 12.00 -10.77 -3.00
C GLU A 181 11.04 -11.81 -3.61
N LYS A 182 10.53 -11.57 -4.82
CA LYS A 182 9.63 -12.52 -5.49
C LYS A 182 10.32 -13.82 -5.85
N LEU A 183 11.57 -13.76 -6.32
CA LEU A 183 12.36 -14.95 -6.62
C LEU A 183 12.65 -15.77 -5.36
N GLU A 184 13.10 -15.12 -4.29
CA GLU A 184 13.31 -15.78 -2.99
C GLU A 184 12.03 -16.47 -2.52
N THR A 185 10.92 -15.76 -2.61
CA THR A 185 9.60 -16.24 -2.24
C THR A 185 9.16 -17.47 -3.06
N ILE A 186 9.41 -17.46 -4.38
CA ILE A 186 9.16 -18.60 -5.27
C ILE A 186 10.01 -19.80 -4.87
N VAL A 187 11.28 -19.59 -4.51
CA VAL A 187 12.22 -20.67 -4.13
C VAL A 187 11.89 -21.26 -2.76
N LYS A 188 11.55 -20.42 -1.77
CA LYS A 188 11.17 -20.87 -0.41
C LYS A 188 9.85 -21.63 -0.39
N SER A 189 8.92 -21.27 -1.28
CA SER A 189 7.66 -21.99 -1.43
C SER A 189 7.91 -23.32 -2.14
N SER A 190 7.89 -24.43 -1.40
CA SER A 190 7.91 -25.79 -2.00
C SER A 190 6.71 -26.01 -2.97
N THR A 191 6.63 -27.19 -3.60
CA THR A 191 5.74 -27.57 -4.73
C THR A 191 4.22 -27.31 -4.58
N ALA A 192 3.75 -26.70 -3.50
CA ALA A 192 2.38 -26.25 -3.32
C ALA A 192 2.10 -24.96 -4.14
N ASN A 193 1.45 -25.15 -5.28
CA ASN A 193 1.16 -24.19 -6.34
C ASN A 193 0.24 -23.01 -5.91
N SER A 194 0.76 -21.99 -5.23
CA SER A 194 0.02 -20.74 -4.92
C SER A 194 0.71 -19.43 -5.35
N ARG A 195 1.85 -19.51 -6.03
CA ARG A 195 2.70 -18.34 -6.38
C ARG A 195 2.58 -17.86 -7.83
N LEU A 196 1.59 -18.29 -8.60
CA LEU A 196 1.36 -17.80 -9.97
C LEU A 196 1.33 -16.27 -10.06
N LYS A 197 0.87 -15.60 -9.00
CA LYS A 197 0.88 -14.15 -8.87
C LYS A 197 2.30 -13.55 -8.91
N ASP A 198 3.29 -14.20 -8.29
CA ASP A 198 4.67 -13.73 -8.24
C ASP A 198 5.37 -13.93 -9.58
N PHE A 199 5.13 -15.06 -10.26
CA PHE A 199 5.57 -15.27 -11.64
C PHE A 199 4.98 -14.22 -12.60
N TYR A 200 3.67 -13.96 -12.50
CA TYR A 200 3.02 -12.92 -13.30
C TYR A 200 3.64 -11.54 -13.04
N ASP A 201 3.92 -11.21 -11.79
CA ASP A 201 4.50 -9.92 -11.44
C ASP A 201 5.91 -9.75 -12.02
N ILE A 202 6.75 -10.78 -11.95
CA ILE A 202 8.09 -10.77 -12.56
C ILE A 202 7.99 -10.65 -14.08
N TYR A 203 7.15 -11.47 -14.72
CA TYR A 203 6.94 -11.41 -16.18
C TYR A 203 6.49 -10.02 -16.63
N TYR A 204 5.54 -9.43 -15.91
CA TYR A 204 5.04 -8.10 -16.20
C TYR A 204 6.14 -7.03 -16.06
N LEU A 205 6.92 -7.08 -14.96
CA LEU A 205 8.03 -6.16 -14.76
C LEU A 205 9.11 -6.31 -15.83
N ALA A 206 9.42 -7.54 -16.24
CA ALA A 206 10.35 -7.84 -17.32
C ALA A 206 9.95 -7.24 -18.68
N GLN A 207 8.64 -7.05 -18.93
CA GLN A 207 8.15 -6.46 -20.17
C GLN A 207 8.06 -4.93 -20.15
N THR A 208 7.94 -4.34 -18.97
CA THR A 208 7.59 -2.92 -18.81
C THR A 208 8.71 -2.08 -18.21
N THR A 209 9.82 -2.71 -17.84
CA THR A 209 10.97 -2.05 -17.22
C THR A 209 12.27 -2.55 -17.86
N ASN A 210 13.20 -1.62 -18.09
CA ASN A 210 14.60 -1.95 -18.35
C ASN A 210 15.34 -2.14 -17.02
N PHE A 211 16.08 -3.24 -16.89
CA PHE A 211 16.92 -3.51 -15.74
C PHE A 211 18.37 -3.24 -16.11
N SER A 212 19.04 -2.37 -15.36
CA SER A 212 20.49 -2.18 -15.46
C SER A 212 21.14 -2.77 -14.24
N LEU A 213 21.94 -3.81 -14.43
CA LEU A 213 22.92 -4.25 -13.42
C LEU A 213 24.09 -3.28 -13.52
N SER A 214 24.03 -2.19 -12.76
CA SER A 214 25.15 -1.26 -12.59
C SER A 214 26.17 -1.81 -11.61
#